data_AF-A0A962XFG1-F1
#
_entry.id   AF-A0A962XFG1-F1
#
_cell.length_a   1.000
_cell.length_b   1.000
_cell.length_c   1.000
_cell.angle_alpha   90.00
_cell.angle_beta   90.00
_cell.angle_gamma   90.00
#
_symmetry.space_group_name_H-M   'P 1'
#
loop_
_entity.id
_entity.type
_entity.pdbx_description
1 polymer ?
#
loop_
_entity_poly.entity_id
_entity_poly.type
_entity_poly.pdbx_seq_one_letter_code
_entity_poly.pdbx_strand_id
1 'polypeptide(L)'
;FFCATKDHARRMEAIFDTLYPQYHGELARVLVSDDPRVYGKGGLLDQFTNNDMPRIAISVDMLDTGIDVREIVNLVFAKPVYSYTKFWQMVGRGTRLLETSKPKPWCLEKDVFLILDCWDNFEYFKLHPKGKELKSQLPLPVRVVGLRLDKIEKAKDSGHADIAAREIAKLRLQIAILPKNSVVIKEAAAALAPLEDENFWVNLSHERLEFLRTTIKPLFRTVSEADFKAMRFERDLLEYALALLHEEKAQAETLKEGIVAQIGELPLAVSFVQQEEVLIRAAQSTHYWAKADEDAFDALIAKLGPLMKFREQSSVQEQMHLDLVDVLHKKEWVEFGPQHEAVSISRYREMVEALIAELTAHNPVLQKIKSGAVVSSEEAHQLAELLHEEHPHITEDLLRQVYKNRRARLIQFIRHILDIEVLQSFPDEVSAAFAQFIRAHTTLSSRQMEFLNLLKNFIIEREKVEKKDLINAPFTVIHPQGIRGVFSPAEINEILQLTERLAA
;
A
#
# COMPACT_ATOMS: atom_id res chain seq x y z
N PHE A 1 24.89 2.68 2.94
CA PHE A 1 25.76 1.50 2.73
C PHE A 1 26.51 1.21 4.01
N PHE A 2 26.48 -0.05 4.46
CA PHE A 2 27.24 -0.53 5.60
C PHE A 2 28.46 -1.31 5.10
N CYS A 3 29.64 -0.71 5.18
CA CYS A 3 30.89 -1.27 4.66
C CYS A 3 31.75 -1.86 5.78
N ALA A 4 32.56 -2.87 5.42
CA ALA A 4 33.39 -3.62 6.37
C ALA A 4 34.56 -2.80 6.93
N THR A 5 35.25 -2.02 6.09
CA THR A 5 36.42 -1.23 6.47
C THR A 5 36.40 0.14 5.81
N LYS A 6 37.20 1.08 6.32
CA LYS A 6 37.32 2.43 5.74
C LYS A 6 37.83 2.38 4.31
N ASP A 7 38.80 1.53 4.03
CA ASP A 7 39.32 1.32 2.68
C ASP A 7 38.24 0.77 1.74
N HIS A 8 37.39 -0.15 2.24
CA HIS A 8 36.24 -0.62 1.47
C HIS A 8 35.27 0.52 1.18
N ALA A 9 34.93 1.34 2.18
CA ALA A 9 34.04 2.49 1.99
C ALA A 9 34.59 3.50 0.96
N ARG A 10 35.90 3.81 1.00
CA ARG A 10 36.56 4.70 0.04
C ARG A 10 36.62 4.12 -1.37
N ARG A 11 36.82 2.81 -1.50
CA ARG A 11 36.71 2.14 -2.81
C ARG A 11 35.30 2.24 -3.38
N MET A 12 34.27 2.06 -2.55
CA MET A 12 32.87 2.21 -2.97
C MET A 12 32.57 3.64 -3.43
N GLU A 13 33.05 4.66 -2.71
CA GLU A 13 32.95 6.07 -3.11
C GLU A 13 33.57 6.31 -4.50
N ALA A 14 34.81 5.84 -4.72
CA ALA A 14 35.47 5.98 -6.02
C ALA A 14 34.74 5.24 -7.17
N ILE A 15 34.12 4.10 -6.89
CA ILE A 15 33.30 3.38 -7.86
C ILE A 15 32.05 4.20 -8.22
N PHE A 16 31.37 4.78 -7.23
CA PHE A 16 30.23 5.66 -7.49
C PHE A 16 30.62 6.88 -8.33
N ASP A 17 31.75 7.51 -8.03
CA ASP A 17 32.25 8.67 -8.78
C ASP A 17 32.60 8.31 -10.23
N THR A 18 33.12 7.10 -10.45
CA THR A 18 33.46 6.59 -11.78
C THR A 18 32.21 6.19 -12.59
N LEU A 19 31.22 5.58 -11.94
CA LEU A 19 29.99 5.13 -12.59
C LEU A 19 29.03 6.29 -12.88
N TYR A 20 29.03 7.32 -12.04
CA TYR A 20 28.14 8.47 -12.15
C TYR A 20 28.91 9.80 -12.14
N PRO A 21 29.75 10.05 -13.16
CA PRO A 21 30.57 11.27 -13.24
C PRO A 21 29.75 12.56 -13.30
N GLN A 22 28.48 12.50 -13.70
CA GLN A 22 27.56 13.63 -13.79
C GLN A 22 27.24 14.28 -12.44
N TYR A 23 27.42 13.58 -11.32
CA TYR A 23 27.17 14.14 -9.99
C TYR A 23 28.43 14.73 -9.35
N HIS A 24 29.54 14.85 -10.09
CA HIS A 24 30.79 15.48 -9.65
C HIS A 24 31.31 14.99 -8.27
N GLY A 25 31.02 13.74 -7.92
CA GLY A 25 31.40 13.14 -6.64
C GLY A 25 30.61 13.64 -5.43
N GLU A 26 29.45 14.28 -5.63
CA GLU A 26 28.55 14.70 -4.56
C GLU A 26 27.50 13.65 -4.20
N LEU A 27 27.28 12.66 -5.07
CA LEU A 27 26.23 11.65 -4.91
C LEU A 27 26.47 10.77 -3.67
N ALA A 28 27.69 10.27 -3.51
CA ALA A 28 28.06 9.33 -2.47
C ALA A 28 29.21 9.88 -1.61
N ARG A 29 29.06 9.79 -0.29
CA ARG A 29 30.06 10.27 0.67
C ARG A 29 30.34 9.27 1.77
N VAL A 30 31.62 9.13 2.13
CA VAL A 30 32.05 8.28 3.24
C VAL A 30 31.89 9.00 4.58
N LEU A 31 31.13 8.38 5.49
CA LEU A 31 30.90 8.83 6.86
C LEU A 31 31.57 7.87 7.84
N VAL A 32 32.73 8.27 8.36
CA VAL A 32 33.53 7.51 9.34
C VAL A 32 33.84 8.36 10.56
N SER A 33 33.89 7.73 11.73
CA SER A 33 34.10 8.39 13.04
C SER A 33 35.38 9.19 13.15
N ASP A 34 36.39 8.85 12.34
CA ASP A 34 37.73 9.43 12.46
C ASP A 34 37.92 10.62 11.50
N ASP A 35 36.90 10.95 10.70
CA ASP A 35 36.94 12.09 9.78
C ASP A 35 36.30 13.34 10.42
N PRO A 36 37.08 14.38 10.74
CA PRO A 36 36.56 15.59 11.37
C PRO A 36 35.50 16.31 10.53
N ARG A 37 35.50 16.11 9.20
CA ARG A 37 34.55 16.75 8.27
C ARG A 37 33.14 16.18 8.37
N VAL A 38 32.98 15.04 9.04
CA VAL A 38 31.68 14.40 9.23
C VAL A 38 30.87 15.13 10.30
N TYR A 39 31.53 15.68 11.32
CA TYR A 39 30.91 16.34 12.47
C TYR A 39 30.77 17.85 12.27
N GLY A 40 29.85 18.46 13.03
CA GLY A 40 29.63 19.91 13.04
C GLY A 40 28.48 20.37 12.14
N LYS A 41 28.04 21.61 12.35
CA LYS A 41 26.99 22.26 11.54
C LYS A 41 27.55 22.55 10.15
N GLY A 42 26.94 21.96 9.12
CA GLY A 42 27.47 21.93 7.75
C GLY A 42 28.46 20.79 7.45
N GLY A 43 28.72 19.88 8.40
CA GLY A 43 29.50 18.67 8.15
C GLY A 43 28.74 17.64 7.29
N LEU A 44 29.42 16.60 6.82
CA LEU A 44 28.82 15.61 5.89
C LEU A 44 27.57 14.91 6.47
N LEU A 45 27.52 14.70 7.78
CA LEU A 45 26.35 14.11 8.44
C LEU A 45 25.15 15.07 8.47
N ASP A 46 25.40 16.35 8.74
CA ASP A 46 24.38 17.40 8.72
C ASP A 46 23.84 17.59 7.30
N GLN A 47 24.72 17.60 6.30
CA GLN A 47 24.35 17.65 4.88
C GLN A 47 23.48 16.46 4.48
N PHE A 48 23.88 15.23 4.83
CA PHE A 48 23.07 14.03 4.53
C PHE A 48 21.68 14.05 5.19
N THR A 49 21.55 14.71 6.34
CA THR A 49 20.29 14.78 7.08
C THR A 49 19.39 15.90 6.56
N ASN A 50 19.95 17.06 6.23
CA ASN A 50 19.22 18.31 6.04
C ASN A 50 19.29 18.89 4.62
N ASN A 51 20.12 18.33 3.74
CA ASN A 51 20.24 18.76 2.34
C ASN A 51 19.87 17.62 1.39
N ASP A 52 19.62 17.96 0.12
CA ASP A 52 19.32 16.96 -0.91
C ASP A 52 20.55 16.09 -1.24
N MET A 53 21.74 16.69 -1.22
CA MET A 53 23.02 16.01 -1.45
C MET A 53 23.86 15.98 -0.16
N PRO A 54 24.58 14.88 0.13
CA PRO A 54 24.70 13.65 -0.65
C PRO A 54 23.47 12.71 -0.54
N ARG A 55 23.17 11.90 -1.57
CA ARG A 55 22.08 10.90 -1.53
C ARG A 55 22.49 9.58 -0.92
N ILE A 56 23.77 9.24 -0.99
CA ILE A 56 24.31 7.95 -0.57
C ILE A 56 25.33 8.17 0.54
N ALA A 57 24.97 7.73 1.76
CA ALA A 57 25.92 7.65 2.85
C ALA A 57 26.59 6.26 2.89
N ILE A 58 27.92 6.25 2.85
CA ILE A 58 28.74 5.03 2.96
C ILE A 58 29.41 5.05 4.34
N SER A 59 29.04 4.13 5.22
CA SER A 59 29.50 4.16 6.61
C SER A 59 30.20 2.89 7.05
N VAL A 60 31.14 3.08 7.97
CA VAL A 60 31.80 2.02 8.73
C VAL A 60 31.50 2.29 10.20
N ASP A 61 30.58 1.50 10.76
CA ASP A 61 30.15 1.49 12.17
C ASP A 61 29.50 2.77 12.72
N MET A 62 29.64 3.91 12.04
CA MET A 62 29.13 5.20 12.48
C MET A 62 27.60 5.32 12.36
N LEU A 63 27.01 4.85 11.26
CA LEU A 63 25.54 4.83 11.08
C LEU A 63 24.86 3.63 11.76
N ASP A 64 25.64 2.70 12.31
CA ASP A 64 25.10 1.53 12.99
C ASP A 64 24.42 1.94 14.31
N THR A 65 24.86 3.04 14.94
CA THR A 65 24.33 3.57 16.22
C THR A 65 24.07 5.09 16.17
N GLY A 66 22.98 5.55 16.79
CA GLY A 66 22.81 6.96 17.21
C GLY A 66 22.35 8.00 16.17
N ILE A 67 22.39 7.73 14.86
CA ILE A 67 21.99 8.73 13.85
C ILE A 67 20.49 8.62 13.51
N ASP A 68 19.81 9.77 13.40
CA ASP A 68 18.38 9.86 13.11
C ASP A 68 18.03 10.57 11.80
N VAL A 69 17.90 9.76 10.75
CA VAL A 69 17.42 10.16 9.42
C VAL A 69 16.19 9.31 9.11
N ARG A 70 15.02 9.94 8.97
CA ARG A 70 13.74 9.26 8.75
C ARG A 70 13.51 8.92 7.28
N GLU A 71 14.15 9.67 6.40
CA GLU A 71 14.07 9.62 4.94
C GLU A 71 14.87 8.47 4.32
N ILE A 72 15.45 7.58 5.14
CA ILE A 72 16.17 6.40 4.65
C ILE A 72 15.17 5.44 4.02
N VAL A 73 15.26 5.29 2.69
CA VAL A 73 14.45 4.35 1.89
C VAL A 73 15.22 3.11 1.44
N ASN A 74 16.55 3.13 1.49
CA ASN A 74 17.40 2.02 1.04
C ASN A 74 18.50 1.72 2.06
N LEU A 75 18.61 0.45 2.47
CA LEU A 75 19.70 -0.06 3.29
C LEU A 75 20.50 -1.09 2.47
N VAL A 76 21.82 -1.00 2.52
CA VAL A 76 22.70 -1.93 1.81
C VAL A 76 23.71 -2.53 2.79
N PHE A 77 23.63 -3.85 2.97
CA PHE A 77 24.58 -4.63 3.75
C PHE A 77 25.72 -5.09 2.85
N ALA A 78 26.80 -4.30 2.84
CA ALA A 78 28.05 -4.61 2.11
C ALA A 78 29.13 -5.18 3.04
N LYS A 79 28.71 -5.78 4.16
CA LYS A 79 29.58 -6.47 5.13
C LYS A 79 28.82 -7.63 5.78
N PRO A 80 29.52 -8.69 6.22
CA PRO A 80 28.93 -9.68 7.10
C PRO A 80 28.64 -9.08 8.49
N VAL A 81 27.51 -9.43 9.07
CA VAL A 81 27.05 -8.98 10.39
C VAL A 81 26.85 -10.20 11.28
N TYR A 82 27.76 -10.38 12.23
CA TYR A 82 27.73 -11.57 13.11
C TYR A 82 26.83 -11.41 14.34
N SER A 83 26.53 -10.16 14.74
CA SER A 83 25.72 -9.87 15.92
C SER A 83 24.26 -9.62 15.55
N TYR A 84 23.35 -10.41 16.12
CA TYR A 84 21.91 -10.26 15.92
C TYR A 84 21.39 -8.88 16.35
N THR A 85 21.89 -8.37 17.48
CA THR A 85 21.53 -7.03 17.98
C THR A 85 21.96 -5.94 17.00
N LYS A 86 23.19 -6.02 16.48
CA LYS A 86 23.71 -5.04 15.52
C LYS A 86 22.95 -5.11 14.19
N PHE A 87 22.60 -6.31 13.74
CA PHE A 87 21.78 -6.52 12.54
C PHE A 87 20.42 -5.81 12.66
N TRP A 88 19.68 -6.03 13.76
CA TRP A 88 18.40 -5.35 13.97
C TRP A 88 18.52 -3.85 14.21
N GLN A 89 19.61 -3.38 14.81
CA GLN A 89 19.90 -1.94 14.91
C GLN A 89 20.10 -1.31 13.53
N MET A 90 20.79 -2.00 12.62
CA MET A 90 21.00 -1.56 11.24
C MET A 90 19.68 -1.56 10.46
N VAL A 91 18.86 -2.61 10.57
CA VAL A 91 17.53 -2.67 9.97
C VAL A 91 16.61 -1.56 10.50
N GLY A 92 16.67 -1.29 11.80
CA GLY A 92 15.89 -0.23 12.47
C GLY A 92 16.16 1.19 11.97
N ARG A 93 17.22 1.40 11.17
CA ARG A 93 17.44 2.69 10.48
C ARG A 93 16.40 2.95 9.39
N GLY A 94 15.88 1.89 8.77
CA GLY A 94 14.88 2.00 7.70
C GLY A 94 13.44 2.08 8.20
N THR A 95 13.15 1.62 9.42
CA THR A 95 11.77 1.48 9.94
C THR A 95 11.11 2.77 10.43
N ARG A 96 11.83 3.90 10.40
CA ARG A 96 11.33 5.18 10.89
C ARG A 96 10.32 5.79 9.92
N LEU A 97 9.17 6.19 10.45
CA LEU A 97 8.11 6.87 9.71
C LEU A 97 8.51 8.32 9.41
N LEU A 98 8.15 8.80 8.21
CA LEU A 98 8.33 10.21 7.84
C LEU A 98 7.48 11.13 8.70
N GLU A 99 7.98 12.34 8.96
CA GLU A 99 7.17 13.40 9.57
C GLU A 99 6.32 14.09 8.50
N THR A 100 5.02 13.84 8.52
CA THR A 100 4.05 14.49 7.61
C THR A 100 3.99 16.01 7.79
N SER A 101 4.42 16.53 8.94
CA SER A 101 4.45 17.96 9.24
C SER A 101 5.63 18.72 8.61
N LYS A 102 6.67 18.02 8.13
CA LYS A 102 7.87 18.61 7.55
C LYS A 102 8.33 17.81 6.32
N PRO A 103 7.58 17.84 5.20
CA PRO A 103 7.97 17.13 4.00
C PRO A 103 9.28 17.71 3.47
N LYS A 104 10.27 16.84 3.22
CA LYS A 104 11.52 17.23 2.55
C LYS A 104 11.36 17.03 1.04
N PRO A 105 11.86 17.95 0.20
CA PRO A 105 11.57 17.95 -1.25
C PRO A 105 12.04 16.68 -1.97
N TRP A 106 12.94 15.91 -1.38
CA TRP A 106 13.52 14.72 -1.96
C TRP A 106 12.99 13.39 -1.42
N CYS A 107 12.06 13.42 -0.48
CA CYS A 107 11.35 12.26 0.07
C CYS A 107 10.00 12.74 0.62
N LEU A 108 9.00 12.79 -0.26
CA LEU A 108 7.64 13.26 0.07
C LEU A 108 6.80 12.16 0.73
N GLU A 109 7.03 10.91 0.36
CA GLU A 109 6.28 9.74 0.81
C GLU A 109 7.22 8.57 1.09
N LYS A 110 6.86 7.72 2.06
CA LYS A 110 7.61 6.52 2.44
C LYS A 110 6.66 5.51 3.08
N ASP A 111 6.24 4.54 2.28
CA ASP A 111 5.42 3.41 2.75
C ASP A 111 6.30 2.20 3.10
N VAL A 112 7.38 2.02 2.34
CA VAL A 112 8.29 0.89 2.45
C VAL A 112 9.74 1.35 2.33
N PHE A 113 10.66 0.52 2.82
CA PHE A 113 12.10 0.67 2.59
C PHE A 113 12.67 -0.64 2.06
N LEU A 114 13.70 -0.54 1.23
CA LEU A 114 14.37 -1.66 0.61
C LEU A 114 15.61 -2.05 1.40
N ILE A 115 15.82 -3.35 1.58
CA ILE A 115 17.05 -3.91 2.11
C ILE A 115 17.73 -4.71 0.99
N LEU A 116 18.97 -4.35 0.70
CA LEU A 116 19.86 -5.05 -0.23
C LEU A 116 20.93 -5.75 0.61
N ASP A 117 20.91 -7.07 0.61
CA ASP A 117 21.89 -7.89 1.32
C ASP A 117 22.89 -8.49 0.32
N CYS A 118 24.16 -8.11 0.44
CA CYS A 118 25.23 -8.58 -0.45
C CYS A 118 26.12 -9.66 0.19
N TRP A 119 25.81 -10.08 1.42
CA TRP A 119 26.63 -10.98 2.23
C TRP A 119 25.83 -12.07 2.96
N ASP A 120 24.63 -12.37 2.46
CA ASP A 120 23.76 -13.44 2.97
C ASP A 120 23.54 -13.39 4.51
N ASN A 121 23.46 -12.18 5.06
CA ASN A 121 23.20 -11.93 6.47
C ASN A 121 21.84 -12.48 6.91
N PHE A 122 20.81 -12.36 6.06
CA PHE A 122 19.49 -12.94 6.36
C PHE A 122 19.55 -14.46 6.45
N GLU A 123 20.31 -15.11 5.56
CA GLU A 123 20.52 -16.56 5.60
C GLU A 123 21.31 -16.98 6.84
N TYR A 124 22.36 -16.24 7.20
CA TYR A 124 23.14 -16.48 8.42
C TYR A 124 22.27 -16.47 9.68
N PHE A 125 21.30 -15.54 9.78
CA PHE A 125 20.34 -15.50 10.89
C PHE A 125 19.10 -16.40 10.69
N LYS A 126 19.05 -17.20 9.63
CA LYS A 126 17.93 -18.08 9.26
C LYS A 126 16.59 -17.34 9.15
N LEU A 127 16.66 -16.10 8.70
CA LEU A 127 15.50 -15.26 8.45
C LEU A 127 15.09 -15.43 6.99
N HIS A 128 13.87 -15.89 6.78
CA HIS A 128 13.27 -16.03 5.44
C HIS A 128 12.09 -15.07 5.29
N PRO A 129 12.34 -13.73 5.28
CA PRO A 129 11.26 -12.80 4.99
C PRO A 129 10.73 -13.12 3.59
N LYS A 130 9.40 -13.20 3.44
CA LYS A 130 8.78 -13.41 2.11
C LYS A 130 9.22 -12.36 1.09
N GLY A 131 9.69 -11.21 1.57
CA GLY A 131 10.07 -10.06 0.75
C GLY A 131 8.88 -9.55 -0.07
N LYS A 132 9.11 -8.51 -0.87
CA LYS A 132 8.23 -8.23 -2.00
C LYS A 132 8.83 -8.95 -3.18
N GLU A 133 8.12 -9.91 -3.77
CA GLU A 133 8.50 -10.40 -5.09
C GLU A 133 8.53 -9.19 -6.02
N LEU A 134 9.73 -8.84 -6.48
CA LEU A 134 9.91 -7.82 -7.49
C LEU A 134 9.18 -8.32 -8.74
N LYS A 135 7.94 -7.84 -8.93
CA LYS A 135 7.32 -7.90 -10.25
C LYS A 135 8.29 -7.18 -11.17
N SER A 136 8.98 -7.93 -12.03
CA SER A 136 9.91 -7.36 -12.99
C SER A 136 9.14 -6.44 -13.94
N GLN A 137 9.02 -5.16 -13.56
CA GLN A 137 8.44 -4.16 -14.44
C GLN A 137 9.49 -3.88 -15.50
N LEU A 138 9.16 -4.22 -16.75
CA LEU A 138 10.03 -3.92 -17.88
C LEU A 138 10.24 -2.39 -17.93
N PRO A 139 11.50 -1.90 -17.85
CA PRO A 139 11.76 -0.47 -17.86
C PRO A 139 11.17 0.20 -19.11
N LEU A 140 10.72 1.45 -18.98
CA LEU A 140 10.09 2.18 -20.08
C LEU A 140 10.97 2.26 -21.35
N PRO A 141 12.29 2.54 -21.28
CA PRO A 141 13.15 2.52 -22.47
C PRO A 141 13.15 1.16 -23.18
N VAL A 142 13.15 0.07 -22.41
CA VAL A 142 13.11 -1.31 -22.93
C VAL A 142 11.77 -1.61 -23.60
N ARG A 143 10.66 -1.06 -23.08
CA ARG A 143 9.33 -1.15 -23.70
C ARG A 143 9.27 -0.41 -25.03
N VAL A 144 9.75 0.84 -25.09
CA VAL A 144 9.73 1.67 -26.31
C VAL A 144 10.49 0.98 -27.44
N VAL A 145 11.68 0.45 -27.15
CA VAL A 145 12.48 -0.29 -28.14
C VAL A 145 11.79 -1.58 -28.58
N GLY A 146 11.16 -2.30 -27.65
CA GLY A 146 10.37 -3.48 -27.98
C GLY A 146 9.25 -3.18 -28.98
N LEU A 147 8.44 -2.16 -28.69
CA LEU A 147 7.35 -1.75 -29.56
C LEU A 147 7.86 -1.22 -30.92
N ARG A 148 9.00 -0.53 -30.95
CA ARG A 148 9.62 -0.11 -32.21
C ARG A 148 10.05 -1.31 -33.05
N LEU A 149 10.60 -2.36 -32.44
CA LEU A 149 10.93 -3.61 -33.14
C LEU A 149 9.66 -4.28 -33.68
N ASP A 150 8.57 -4.32 -32.89
CA ASP A 150 7.26 -4.82 -33.33
C ASP A 150 6.74 -4.04 -34.54
N LYS A 151 6.86 -2.70 -34.51
CA LYS A 151 6.48 -1.82 -35.62
C LYS A 151 7.32 -2.06 -36.87
N ILE A 152 8.64 -2.24 -36.74
CA ILE A 152 9.54 -2.55 -37.86
C ILE A 152 9.15 -3.88 -38.51
N GLU A 153 8.95 -4.92 -37.70
CA GLU A 153 8.57 -6.26 -38.17
C GLU A 153 7.23 -6.21 -38.91
N LYS A 154 6.20 -5.63 -38.28
CA LYS A 154 4.87 -5.50 -38.89
C LYS A 154 4.89 -4.65 -40.17
N ALA A 155 5.64 -3.55 -40.18
CA ALA A 155 5.77 -2.70 -41.37
C ALA A 155 6.42 -3.46 -42.54
N LYS A 156 7.42 -4.31 -42.28
CA LYS A 156 8.02 -5.16 -43.30
C LYS A 156 7.05 -6.22 -43.81
N ASP A 157 6.30 -6.88 -42.93
CA ASP A 157 5.32 -7.89 -43.30
C ASP A 157 4.15 -7.31 -44.11
N SER A 158 3.71 -6.11 -43.77
CA SER A 158 2.65 -5.38 -44.48
C SER A 158 3.15 -4.63 -45.73
N GLY A 159 4.42 -4.78 -46.13
CA GLY A 159 4.98 -4.17 -47.35
C GLY A 159 5.24 -2.66 -47.28
N HIS A 160 5.21 -2.04 -46.09
CA HIS A 160 5.46 -0.62 -45.88
C HIS A 160 6.94 -0.35 -45.59
N ALA A 161 7.79 -0.53 -46.60
CA ALA A 161 9.25 -0.41 -46.46
C ALA A 161 9.71 0.97 -45.95
N ASP A 162 9.01 2.04 -46.31
CA ASP A 162 9.34 3.41 -45.90
C ASP A 162 9.18 3.63 -44.39
N ILE A 163 8.15 3.01 -43.78
CA ILE A 163 7.90 3.09 -42.33
C ILE A 163 8.97 2.29 -41.58
N ALA A 164 9.28 1.08 -42.08
CA ALA A 164 10.35 0.26 -41.51
C ALA A 164 11.71 0.97 -41.55
N ALA A 165 12.07 1.60 -42.68
CA ALA A 165 13.33 2.33 -42.82
C ALA A 165 13.43 3.52 -41.85
N ARG A 166 12.34 4.27 -41.66
CA ARG A 166 12.27 5.38 -40.70
C ARG A 166 12.46 4.90 -39.26
N GLU A 167 11.77 3.84 -38.84
CA GLU A 167 11.90 3.29 -37.49
C GLU A 167 13.29 2.66 -37.25
N ILE A 168 13.90 2.04 -38.27
CA ILE A 168 15.28 1.55 -38.21
C ILE A 168 16.25 2.71 -37.95
N ALA A 169 16.10 3.84 -38.65
CA ALA A 169 16.93 5.02 -38.45
C ALA A 169 16.82 5.56 -37.01
N LYS A 170 15.59 5.63 -36.46
CA LYS A 170 15.35 6.04 -35.07
C LYS A 170 15.99 5.07 -34.07
N LEU A 171 15.89 3.76 -34.32
CA LEU A 171 16.51 2.74 -33.48
C LEU A 171 18.05 2.86 -33.48
N ARG A 172 18.67 3.11 -34.63
CA ARG A 172 20.13 3.35 -34.74
C ARG A 172 20.56 4.54 -33.89
N LEU A 173 19.82 5.64 -33.94
CA LEU A 173 20.08 6.82 -33.10
C LEU A 173 19.97 6.49 -31.61
N GLN A 174 18.97 5.71 -31.20
CA GLN A 174 18.81 5.28 -29.81
C GLN A 174 19.94 4.37 -29.33
N ILE A 175 20.42 3.44 -30.16
CA ILE A 175 21.56 2.57 -29.83
C ILE A 175 22.83 3.40 -29.65
N ALA A 176 23.03 4.44 -30.48
CA ALA A 176 24.19 5.32 -30.39
C ALA A 176 24.26 6.14 -29.08
N ILE A 177 23.11 6.40 -28.45
CA ILE A 177 22.99 7.16 -27.19
C ILE A 177 23.29 6.30 -25.96
N LEU A 178 23.38 4.96 -26.10
CA LEU A 178 23.64 4.07 -24.96
C LEU A 178 24.93 4.45 -24.21
N PRO A 179 24.93 4.42 -22.86
CA PRO A 179 26.05 4.89 -22.06
C PRO A 179 27.26 3.94 -22.19
N LYS A 180 28.23 4.31 -23.04
CA LYS A 180 29.44 3.51 -23.33
C LYS A 180 30.27 3.18 -22.09
N ASN A 181 30.16 3.98 -21.03
CA ASN A 181 30.89 3.78 -19.78
C ASN A 181 30.22 2.76 -18.84
N SER A 182 28.96 2.39 -19.07
CA SER A 182 28.23 1.41 -18.27
C SER A 182 28.84 0.00 -18.40
N VAL A 183 29.00 -0.69 -17.28
CA VAL A 183 29.56 -2.06 -17.23
C VAL A 183 28.77 -3.02 -18.12
N VAL A 184 27.43 -2.91 -18.07
CA VAL A 184 26.52 -3.75 -18.88
C VAL A 184 26.75 -3.54 -20.38
N ILE A 185 27.04 -2.30 -20.81
CA ILE A 185 27.31 -1.98 -22.22
C ILE A 185 28.72 -2.45 -22.62
N LYS A 186 29.70 -2.34 -21.73
CA LYS A 186 31.06 -2.85 -21.97
C LYS A 186 31.08 -4.37 -22.13
N GLU A 187 30.35 -5.11 -21.30
CA GLU A 187 30.19 -6.56 -21.42
C GLU A 187 29.47 -6.94 -22.72
N ALA A 188 28.49 -6.13 -23.15
CA ALA A 188 27.75 -6.32 -24.39
C ALA A 188 28.44 -5.75 -25.65
N ALA A 189 29.67 -5.22 -25.56
CA ALA A 189 30.33 -4.54 -26.67
C ALA A 189 30.50 -5.44 -27.91
N ALA A 190 30.81 -6.72 -27.71
CA ALA A 190 30.91 -7.70 -28.80
C ALA A 190 29.57 -7.93 -29.52
N ALA A 191 28.44 -7.83 -28.80
CA ALA A 191 27.10 -7.95 -29.37
C ALA A 191 26.65 -6.66 -30.08
N LEU A 192 27.20 -5.50 -29.72
CA LEU A 192 26.90 -4.21 -30.37
C LEU A 192 27.72 -4.01 -31.66
N ALA A 193 28.92 -4.59 -31.77
CA ALA A 193 29.81 -4.41 -32.91
C ALA A 193 29.16 -4.71 -34.29
N PRO A 194 28.35 -5.79 -34.47
CA PRO A 194 27.69 -6.06 -35.75
C PRO A 194 26.68 -4.98 -36.18
N LEU A 195 26.17 -4.18 -35.24
CA LEU A 195 25.16 -3.14 -35.51
C LEU A 195 25.77 -1.86 -36.11
N GLU A 196 27.10 -1.73 -36.07
CA GLU A 196 27.82 -0.62 -36.70
C GLU A 196 27.87 -0.77 -38.23
N ASP A 197 27.76 -2.00 -38.75
CA ASP A 197 27.71 -2.27 -40.19
C ASP A 197 26.33 -1.94 -40.78
N GLU A 198 26.30 -1.14 -41.84
CA GLU A 198 25.06 -0.79 -42.55
C GLU A 198 24.39 -2.01 -43.18
N ASN A 199 25.17 -3.02 -43.59
CA ASN A 199 24.65 -4.26 -44.16
C ASN A 199 23.77 -5.05 -43.16
N PHE A 200 23.97 -4.83 -41.86
CA PHE A 200 23.11 -5.42 -40.83
C PHE A 200 21.65 -4.95 -41.02
N TRP A 201 21.48 -3.65 -41.25
CA TRP A 201 20.20 -2.96 -41.32
C TRP A 201 19.52 -3.10 -42.69
N VAL A 202 20.29 -3.17 -43.77
CA VAL A 202 19.76 -3.38 -45.14
C VAL A 202 19.06 -4.74 -45.27
N ASN A 203 19.61 -5.78 -44.65
CA ASN A 203 19.04 -7.13 -44.70
C ASN A 203 18.57 -7.60 -43.31
N LEU A 204 17.57 -6.93 -42.76
CA LEU A 204 17.05 -7.24 -41.43
C LEU A 204 16.18 -8.52 -41.45
N SER A 205 16.77 -9.71 -41.36
CA SER A 205 16.03 -10.98 -41.29
C SER A 205 15.30 -11.16 -39.94
N HIS A 206 14.37 -12.11 -39.87
CA HIS A 206 13.69 -12.48 -38.61
C HIS A 206 14.70 -12.88 -37.51
N GLU A 207 15.78 -13.57 -37.87
CA GLU A 207 16.86 -13.91 -36.92
C GLU A 207 17.57 -12.67 -36.36
N ARG A 208 17.80 -11.65 -37.21
CA ARG A 208 18.40 -10.39 -36.77
C ARG A 208 17.45 -9.57 -35.89
N LEU A 209 16.15 -9.60 -36.17
CA LEU A 209 15.13 -9.00 -35.30
C LEU A 209 15.09 -9.70 -33.93
N GLU A 210 15.14 -11.03 -33.90
CA GLU A 210 15.17 -11.79 -32.65
C GLU A 210 16.44 -11.52 -31.83
N PHE A 211 17.59 -11.36 -32.51
CA PHE A 211 18.83 -10.91 -31.87
C PHE A 211 18.66 -9.52 -31.22
N LEU A 212 18.03 -8.56 -31.91
CA LEU A 212 17.74 -7.25 -31.34
C LEU A 212 16.80 -7.35 -30.12
N ARG A 213 15.80 -8.23 -30.15
CA ARG A 213 14.82 -8.44 -29.05
C ARG A 213 15.43 -9.09 -27.82
N THR A 214 16.31 -10.06 -28.00
CA THR A 214 16.87 -10.88 -26.91
C THR A 214 18.14 -10.27 -26.33
N THR A 215 19.00 -9.71 -27.18
CA THR A 215 20.34 -9.28 -26.76
C THR A 215 20.43 -7.76 -26.59
N ILE A 216 19.83 -6.97 -27.49
CA ILE A 216 20.02 -5.51 -27.51
C ILE A 216 18.95 -4.78 -26.71
N LYS A 217 17.67 -5.15 -26.85
CA LYS A 217 16.53 -4.57 -26.12
C LYS A 217 16.78 -4.51 -24.60
N PRO A 218 17.30 -5.55 -23.92
CA PRO A 218 17.59 -5.46 -22.48
C PRO A 218 18.64 -4.41 -22.08
N LEU A 219 19.56 -4.03 -22.99
CA LEU A 219 20.62 -3.06 -22.72
C LEU A 219 20.07 -1.65 -22.45
N PHE A 220 18.89 -1.34 -22.98
CA PHE A 220 18.20 -0.07 -22.75
C PHE A 220 17.77 0.16 -21.29
N ARG A 221 17.88 -0.86 -20.42
CA ARG A 221 17.75 -0.68 -18.96
C ARG A 221 18.79 0.28 -18.37
N THR A 222 19.87 0.54 -19.09
CA THR A 222 20.96 1.42 -18.67
C THR A 222 20.70 2.91 -18.94
N VAL A 223 19.62 3.24 -19.67
CA VAL A 223 19.24 4.63 -19.96
C VAL A 223 18.56 5.24 -18.74
N SER A 224 19.23 6.20 -18.08
CA SER A 224 18.77 6.81 -16.83
C SER A 224 18.35 8.28 -16.92
N GLU A 225 18.77 9.01 -17.97
CA GLU A 225 18.55 10.48 -18.10
C GLU A 225 17.45 10.87 -19.08
N ALA A 226 16.59 9.93 -19.46
CA ALA A 226 15.47 10.23 -20.36
C ALA A 226 14.36 10.98 -19.61
N ASP A 227 13.77 11.98 -20.27
CA ASP A 227 12.50 12.57 -19.80
C ASP A 227 11.41 11.48 -19.86
N PHE A 228 11.13 10.86 -18.71
CA PHE A 228 10.15 9.78 -18.61
C PHE A 228 8.74 10.20 -19.04
N LYS A 229 8.39 11.49 -18.93
CA LYS A 229 7.09 11.99 -19.37
C LYS A 229 7.04 12.08 -20.90
N ALA A 230 8.09 12.61 -21.52
CA ALA A 230 8.23 12.64 -22.98
C ALA A 230 8.28 11.21 -23.58
N MET A 231 9.05 10.31 -22.96
CA MET A 231 9.17 8.92 -23.41
C MET A 231 7.87 8.12 -23.24
N ARG A 232 7.07 8.42 -22.22
CA ARG A 232 5.74 7.82 -22.06
C ARG A 232 4.82 8.26 -23.19
N PHE A 233 4.84 9.53 -23.57
CA PHE A 233 4.09 10.05 -24.71
C PHE A 233 4.55 9.42 -26.04
N GLU A 234 5.86 9.29 -26.26
CA GLU A 234 6.42 8.58 -27.42
C GLU A 234 5.94 7.13 -27.46
N ARG A 235 5.97 6.42 -26.32
CA ARG A 235 5.44 5.05 -26.22
C ARG A 235 3.97 5.00 -26.65
N ASP A 236 3.13 5.89 -26.12
CA ASP A 236 1.68 5.86 -26.37
C ASP A 236 1.37 6.11 -27.85
N LEU A 237 2.06 7.06 -28.47
CA LEU A 237 1.97 7.29 -29.92
C LEU A 237 2.47 6.10 -30.74
N LEU A 238 3.52 5.42 -30.29
CA LEU A 238 4.05 4.26 -30.98
C LEU A 238 3.13 3.04 -30.84
N GLU A 239 2.51 2.82 -29.67
CA GLU A 239 1.45 1.82 -29.47
C GLU A 239 0.24 2.13 -30.37
N TYR A 240 -0.14 3.41 -30.50
CA TYR A 240 -1.22 3.84 -31.40
C TYR A 240 -0.89 3.58 -32.88
N ALA A 241 0.30 3.99 -33.34
CA ALA A 241 0.74 3.76 -34.72
C ALA A 241 0.82 2.26 -35.05
N LEU A 242 1.26 1.44 -34.09
CA LEU A 242 1.26 -0.01 -34.23
C LEU A 242 -0.17 -0.57 -34.32
N ALA A 243 -1.09 -0.12 -33.47
CA ALA A 243 -2.49 -0.55 -33.54
C ALA A 243 -3.14 -0.21 -34.88
N LEU A 244 -2.80 0.95 -35.48
CA LEU A 244 -3.23 1.31 -36.85
C LEU A 244 -2.68 0.33 -37.89
N LEU A 245 -1.39 -0.04 -37.80
CA LEU A 245 -0.77 -1.02 -38.71
C LEU A 245 -1.31 -2.45 -38.53
N HIS A 246 -1.84 -2.78 -37.35
CA HIS A 246 -2.53 -4.04 -37.08
C HIS A 246 -4.01 -4.03 -37.46
N GLU A 247 -4.54 -2.89 -37.91
CA GLU A 247 -5.97 -2.67 -38.22
C GLU A 247 -6.91 -2.85 -36.98
N GLU A 248 -6.37 -2.70 -35.77
CA GLU A 248 -7.08 -2.87 -34.51
C GLU A 248 -7.80 -1.57 -34.08
N LYS A 249 -8.90 -1.25 -34.77
CA LYS A 249 -9.63 0.02 -34.61
C LYS A 249 -10.07 0.34 -33.17
N ALA A 250 -10.52 -0.67 -32.42
CA ALA A 250 -11.00 -0.47 -31.04
C ALA A 250 -9.85 -0.03 -30.11
N GLN A 251 -8.71 -0.71 -30.19
CA GLN A 251 -7.52 -0.36 -29.39
C GLN A 251 -6.92 0.97 -29.83
N ALA A 252 -6.89 1.26 -31.13
CA ALA A 252 -6.43 2.53 -31.66
C ALA A 252 -7.27 3.71 -31.14
N GLU A 253 -8.60 3.59 -31.10
CA GLU A 253 -9.46 4.65 -30.55
C GLU A 253 -9.24 4.87 -29.06
N THR A 254 -9.11 3.80 -28.24
CA THR A 254 -8.80 3.94 -26.81
C THR A 254 -7.46 4.62 -26.57
N LEU A 255 -6.42 4.24 -27.33
CA LEU A 255 -5.10 4.86 -27.22
C LEU A 255 -5.13 6.34 -27.65
N LYS A 256 -5.86 6.65 -28.72
CA LYS A 256 -6.07 8.02 -29.21
C LYS A 256 -6.77 8.89 -28.17
N GLU A 257 -7.84 8.42 -27.54
CA GLU A 257 -8.52 9.15 -26.47
C GLU A 257 -7.55 9.47 -25.32
N GLY A 258 -6.72 8.50 -24.94
CA GLY A 258 -5.65 8.70 -23.96
C GLY A 258 -4.67 9.79 -24.39
N ILE A 259 -4.13 9.72 -25.60
CA ILE A 259 -3.16 10.70 -26.12
C ILE A 259 -3.78 12.11 -26.21
N VAL A 260 -5.02 12.23 -26.68
CA VAL A 260 -5.74 13.50 -26.77
C VAL A 260 -5.93 14.12 -25.39
N ALA A 261 -6.28 13.31 -24.38
CA ALA A 261 -6.37 13.78 -23.00
C ALA A 261 -5.00 14.29 -22.50
N GLN A 262 -3.91 13.55 -22.75
CA GLN A 262 -2.56 13.99 -22.38
C GLN A 262 -2.16 15.33 -23.00
N ILE A 263 -2.51 15.55 -24.28
CA ILE A 263 -2.28 16.81 -24.99
C ILE A 263 -3.16 17.93 -24.43
N GLY A 264 -4.39 17.62 -23.99
CA GLY A 264 -5.31 18.57 -23.35
C GLY A 264 -4.86 19.08 -21.98
N GLU A 265 -4.05 18.32 -21.26
CA GLU A 265 -3.48 18.71 -19.96
C GLU A 265 -2.28 19.67 -20.07
N LEU A 266 -1.87 20.05 -21.28
CA LEU A 266 -0.78 21.01 -21.48
C LEU A 266 -1.25 22.45 -21.22
N PRO A 267 -0.67 23.18 -20.25
CA PRO A 267 -1.12 24.51 -19.91
C PRO A 267 -0.69 25.53 -20.97
N LEU A 268 -1.67 26.11 -21.67
CA LEU A 268 -1.45 27.18 -22.66
C LEU A 268 -0.92 28.49 -22.04
N ALA A 269 -0.93 28.60 -20.71
CA ALA A 269 -0.35 29.74 -19.99
C ALA A 269 1.19 29.77 -20.04
N VAL A 270 1.85 28.63 -20.32
CA VAL A 270 3.30 28.56 -20.45
C VAL A 270 3.70 28.99 -21.86
N SER A 271 4.60 29.97 -21.98
CA SER A 271 5.00 30.56 -23.28
C SER A 271 5.52 29.53 -24.30
N PHE A 272 6.31 28.54 -23.85
CA PHE A 272 6.82 27.47 -24.70
C PHE A 272 5.72 26.52 -25.20
N VAL A 273 4.65 26.34 -24.43
CA VAL A 273 3.49 25.52 -24.81
C VAL A 273 2.59 26.30 -25.78
N GLN A 274 2.42 27.60 -25.53
CA GLN A 274 1.63 28.49 -26.38
C GLN A 274 2.18 28.59 -27.81
N GLN A 275 3.50 28.52 -28.00
CA GLN A 275 4.11 28.52 -29.33
C GLN A 275 3.64 27.35 -30.21
N GLU A 276 3.27 26.23 -29.61
CA GLU A 276 2.78 25.03 -30.30
C GLU A 276 1.24 24.86 -30.17
N GLU A 277 0.52 25.91 -29.75
CA GLU A 277 -0.94 25.91 -29.56
C GLU A 277 -1.71 25.45 -30.80
N VAL A 278 -1.23 25.81 -32.00
CA VAL A 278 -1.84 25.39 -33.27
C VAL A 278 -1.82 23.86 -33.40
N LEU A 279 -0.69 23.23 -33.06
CA LEU A 279 -0.54 21.78 -33.12
C LEU A 279 -1.36 21.09 -32.02
N ILE A 280 -1.39 21.65 -30.81
CA ILE A 280 -2.18 21.16 -29.68
C ILE A 280 -3.68 21.13 -30.04
N ARG A 281 -4.21 22.25 -30.55
CA ARG A 281 -5.62 22.35 -30.96
C ARG A 281 -5.93 21.46 -32.15
N ALA A 282 -5.02 21.33 -33.11
CA ALA A 282 -5.18 20.42 -34.23
C ALA A 282 -5.27 18.97 -33.75
N ALA A 283 -4.33 18.54 -32.90
CA ALA A 283 -4.26 17.18 -32.37
C ALA A 283 -5.45 16.81 -31.45
N GLN A 284 -6.16 17.80 -30.89
CA GLN A 284 -7.41 17.56 -30.16
C GLN A 284 -8.61 17.28 -31.08
N SER A 285 -8.51 17.62 -32.36
CA SER A 285 -9.61 17.41 -33.32
C SER A 285 -9.59 15.99 -33.91
N THR A 286 -10.78 15.38 -34.06
CA THR A 286 -10.92 14.07 -34.71
C THR A 286 -10.42 14.08 -36.17
N HIS A 287 -10.52 15.23 -36.85
CA HIS A 287 -10.06 15.40 -38.23
C HIS A 287 -8.54 15.23 -38.38
N TYR A 288 -7.76 15.65 -37.37
CA TYR A 288 -6.31 15.50 -37.41
C TYR A 288 -5.91 14.03 -37.47
N TRP A 289 -6.46 13.19 -36.60
CA TRP A 289 -6.17 11.75 -36.55
C TRP A 289 -6.66 10.98 -37.79
N ALA A 290 -7.71 11.46 -38.45
CA ALA A 290 -8.20 10.86 -39.70
C ALA A 290 -7.26 11.11 -40.90
N LYS A 291 -6.45 12.17 -40.85
CA LYS A 291 -5.49 12.55 -41.91
C LYS A 291 -4.02 12.35 -41.50
N ALA A 292 -3.76 12.04 -40.24
CA ALA A 292 -2.41 11.93 -39.69
C ALA A 292 -1.66 10.78 -40.36
N ASP A 293 -0.46 11.08 -40.84
CA ASP A 293 0.53 10.13 -41.33
C ASP A 293 1.66 9.96 -40.31
N GLU A 294 2.64 9.13 -40.64
CA GLU A 294 3.83 8.91 -39.81
C GLU A 294 4.61 10.21 -39.54
N ASP A 295 4.60 11.15 -40.49
CA ASP A 295 5.27 12.45 -40.34
C ASP A 295 4.52 13.35 -39.33
N ALA A 296 3.18 13.26 -39.30
CA ALA A 296 2.37 13.91 -38.29
C ALA A 296 2.62 13.35 -36.87
N PHE A 297 2.83 12.04 -36.73
CA PHE A 297 3.20 11.44 -35.44
C PHE A 297 4.60 11.87 -34.97
N ASP A 298 5.56 11.91 -35.89
CA ASP A 298 6.92 12.38 -35.61
C ASP A 298 6.94 13.86 -35.22
N ALA A 299 6.12 14.69 -35.86
CA ALA A 299 5.93 16.08 -35.47
C ALA A 299 5.36 16.21 -34.05
N LEU A 300 4.40 15.37 -33.66
CA LEU A 300 3.87 15.35 -32.30
C LEU A 300 4.94 14.97 -31.28
N ILE A 301 5.72 13.92 -31.54
CA ILE A 301 6.79 13.46 -30.62
C ILE A 301 7.85 14.57 -30.46
N ALA A 302 8.31 15.16 -31.57
CA ALA A 302 9.38 16.15 -31.54
C ALA A 302 8.96 17.47 -30.87
N LYS A 303 7.74 17.94 -31.13
CA LYS A 303 7.25 19.25 -30.65
C LYS A 303 6.58 19.16 -29.29
N LEU A 304 5.70 18.17 -29.08
CA LEU A 304 4.92 18.05 -27.84
C LEU A 304 5.61 17.18 -26.79
N GLY A 305 6.46 16.22 -27.18
CA GLY A 305 7.19 15.36 -26.25
C GLY A 305 7.94 16.14 -25.16
N PRO A 306 8.81 17.11 -25.49
CA PRO A 306 9.54 17.92 -24.51
C PRO A 306 8.64 18.80 -23.63
N LEU A 307 7.40 19.07 -24.07
CA LEU A 307 6.43 19.88 -23.34
C LEU A 307 5.64 19.07 -22.32
N MET A 308 5.63 17.73 -22.42
CA MET A 308 4.93 16.83 -21.49
C MET A 308 5.38 16.99 -20.05
N LYS A 309 6.59 17.50 -19.81
CA LYS A 309 7.08 17.83 -18.47
C LYS A 309 6.23 18.87 -17.74
N PHE A 310 5.60 19.77 -18.48
CA PHE A 310 4.75 20.86 -18.00
C PHE A 310 3.28 20.48 -17.83
N ARG A 311 2.90 19.22 -18.08
CA ARG A 311 1.51 18.78 -17.85
C ARG A 311 1.08 19.05 -16.42
N GLU A 312 0.01 19.82 -16.30
CA GLU A 312 -0.71 20.00 -15.05
C GLU A 312 -1.62 18.77 -14.93
N GLN A 313 -1.12 17.75 -14.22
CA GLN A 313 -2.04 16.72 -13.73
C GLN A 313 -3.07 17.47 -12.89
N SER A 314 -4.33 17.42 -13.31
CA SER A 314 -5.43 17.88 -12.48
C SER A 314 -5.34 17.08 -11.18
N SER A 315 -4.74 17.68 -10.17
CA SER A 315 -4.77 17.18 -8.81
C SER A 315 -6.23 16.96 -8.46
N VAL A 316 -6.53 15.83 -7.83
CA VAL A 316 -7.85 15.36 -7.36
C VAL A 316 -8.63 14.48 -8.36
N GLN A 317 -8.05 13.35 -8.75
CA GLN A 317 -8.63 12.12 -8.21
C GLN A 317 -7.77 11.80 -6.99
N GLU A 318 -8.18 12.31 -5.84
CA GLU A 318 -7.84 11.65 -4.58
C GLU A 318 -8.30 10.20 -4.80
N GLN A 319 -7.35 9.31 -5.07
CA GLN A 319 -7.56 7.92 -4.73
C GLN A 319 -7.91 7.98 -3.26
N MET A 320 -9.20 7.80 -2.98
CA MET A 320 -9.75 7.90 -1.65
C MET A 320 -9.00 6.85 -0.84
N HIS A 321 -7.95 7.28 -0.11
CA HIS A 321 -7.17 6.42 0.75
C HIS A 321 -8.06 6.20 1.97
N LEU A 322 -8.98 5.27 1.80
CA LEU A 322 -9.82 4.73 2.84
C LEU A 322 -8.91 3.91 3.73
N ASP A 323 -8.34 4.57 4.76
CA ASP A 323 -7.69 3.90 5.87
C ASP A 323 -8.79 3.25 6.74
N LEU A 324 -9.41 2.21 6.17
CA LEU A 324 -10.35 1.37 6.86
C LEU A 324 -9.52 0.51 7.80
N VAL A 325 -9.50 0.90 9.08
CA VAL A 325 -8.97 0.04 10.13
C VAL A 325 -9.72 -1.27 10.05
N ASP A 326 -9.04 -2.35 9.64
CA ASP A 326 -9.58 -3.70 9.63
C ASP A 326 -10.06 -4.02 11.04
N VAL A 327 -11.38 -3.94 11.26
CA VAL A 327 -12.00 -4.46 12.47
C VAL A 327 -11.95 -5.98 12.33
N LEU A 328 -10.90 -6.58 12.89
CA LEU A 328 -10.76 -8.03 13.03
C LEU A 328 -11.92 -8.53 13.91
N HIS A 329 -13.07 -8.83 13.30
CA HIS A 329 -14.11 -9.61 13.96
C HIS A 329 -13.54 -11.00 14.24
N LYS A 330 -13.19 -11.25 15.51
CA LYS A 330 -12.92 -12.61 15.99
C LYS A 330 -14.18 -13.43 15.71
N LYS A 331 -14.08 -14.44 14.84
CA LYS A 331 -15.15 -15.41 14.65
C LYS A 331 -15.24 -16.25 15.92
N GLU A 332 -16.18 -15.89 16.78
CA GLU A 332 -16.51 -16.65 17.99
C GLU A 332 -17.29 -17.92 17.56
N TRP A 333 -16.89 -19.06 18.13
CA TRP A 333 -17.50 -20.38 17.89
C TRP A 333 -18.26 -20.81 19.13
N VAL A 334 -19.34 -21.56 18.91
CA VAL A 334 -20.21 -22.10 19.95
C VAL A 334 -20.20 -23.61 19.80
N GLU A 335 -19.84 -24.31 20.88
CA GLU A 335 -19.88 -25.76 20.97
C GLU A 335 -21.21 -26.20 21.58
N PHE A 336 -21.88 -27.18 20.97
CA PHE A 336 -23.18 -27.68 21.43
C PHE A 336 -23.34 -29.20 21.21
N GLY A 337 -24.31 -29.78 21.93
CA GLY A 337 -24.63 -31.19 21.87
C GLY A 337 -23.61 -32.15 22.50
N PRO A 338 -23.93 -33.45 22.61
CA PRO A 338 -23.07 -34.46 23.25
C PRO A 338 -21.79 -34.75 22.46
N GLN A 339 -21.76 -34.42 21.17
CA GLN A 339 -20.62 -34.64 20.26
C GLN A 339 -19.68 -33.43 20.16
N HIS A 340 -19.93 -32.34 20.90
CA HIS A 340 -19.16 -31.08 20.86
C HIS A 340 -19.07 -30.49 19.42
N GLU A 341 -20.22 -30.36 18.75
CA GLU A 341 -20.29 -29.72 17.44
C GLU A 341 -19.98 -28.22 17.58
N ALA A 342 -19.03 -27.70 16.82
CA ALA A 342 -18.63 -26.30 16.85
C ALA A 342 -19.10 -25.55 15.60
N VAL A 343 -19.99 -24.57 15.76
CA VAL A 343 -20.42 -23.67 14.68
C VAL A 343 -20.26 -22.21 15.06
N SER A 344 -20.21 -21.31 14.07
CA SER A 344 -20.17 -19.87 14.33
C SER A 344 -21.47 -19.40 15.00
N ILE A 345 -21.40 -18.38 15.87
CA ILE A 345 -22.58 -17.78 16.55
C ILE A 345 -23.74 -17.49 15.59
N SER A 346 -23.45 -16.91 14.41
CA SER A 346 -24.49 -16.56 13.42
C SER A 346 -25.24 -17.79 12.91
N ARG A 347 -24.49 -18.84 12.56
CA ARG A 347 -25.05 -20.11 12.09
C ARG A 347 -25.84 -20.84 13.18
N TYR A 348 -25.36 -20.81 14.43
CA TYR A 348 -26.10 -21.35 15.56
C TYR A 348 -27.44 -20.62 15.74
N ARG A 349 -27.43 -19.28 15.66
CA ARG A 349 -28.63 -18.45 15.75
C ARG A 349 -29.66 -18.79 14.65
N GLU A 350 -29.22 -18.93 13.41
CA GLU A 350 -30.10 -19.33 12.29
C GLU A 350 -30.75 -20.70 12.54
N MET A 351 -29.99 -21.67 13.06
CA MET A 351 -30.51 -23.01 13.38
C MET A 351 -31.56 -22.97 14.50
N VAL A 352 -31.31 -22.17 15.54
CA VAL A 352 -32.24 -21.98 16.65
C VAL A 352 -33.52 -21.27 16.20
N GLU A 353 -33.40 -20.21 15.41
CA GLU A 353 -34.53 -19.47 14.84
C GLU A 353 -35.39 -20.36 13.93
N ALA A 354 -34.77 -21.17 13.08
CA ALA A 354 -35.46 -22.13 12.22
C ALA A 354 -36.21 -23.19 13.02
N LEU A 355 -35.58 -23.79 14.04
CA LEU A 355 -36.20 -24.79 14.90
C LEU A 355 -37.39 -24.22 15.67
N ILE A 356 -37.23 -23.04 16.27
CA ILE A 356 -38.32 -22.39 17.03
C ILE A 356 -39.48 -22.02 16.10
N ALA A 357 -39.20 -21.55 14.87
CA ALA A 357 -40.23 -21.28 13.88
C ALA A 357 -41.01 -22.54 13.49
N GLU A 358 -40.31 -23.66 13.26
CA GLU A 358 -40.93 -24.96 12.95
C GLU A 358 -41.77 -25.51 14.11
N LEU A 359 -41.22 -25.48 15.33
CA LEU A 359 -41.91 -25.94 16.53
C LEU A 359 -43.10 -25.05 16.88
N THR A 360 -43.10 -23.76 16.52
CA THR A 360 -44.25 -22.86 16.74
C THR A 360 -45.50 -23.33 15.98
N ALA A 361 -45.36 -24.06 14.87
CA ALA A 361 -46.50 -24.61 14.14
C ALA A 361 -47.19 -25.77 14.88
N HIS A 362 -46.45 -26.51 15.73
CA HIS A 362 -46.92 -27.77 16.32
C HIS A 362 -47.02 -27.74 17.84
N ASN A 363 -46.31 -26.83 18.52
CA ASN A 363 -46.22 -26.79 19.97
C ASN A 363 -47.18 -25.75 20.59
N PRO A 364 -48.12 -26.16 21.47
CA PRO A 364 -49.09 -25.26 22.07
C PRO A 364 -48.47 -24.22 23.03
N VAL A 365 -47.31 -24.51 23.64
CA VAL A 365 -46.60 -23.58 24.54
C VAL A 365 -45.97 -22.43 23.75
N LEU A 366 -45.35 -22.71 22.59
CA LEU A 366 -44.82 -21.67 21.71
C LEU A 366 -45.93 -20.79 21.11
N GLN A 367 -47.08 -21.37 20.79
CA GLN A 367 -48.26 -20.61 20.34
C GLN A 367 -48.85 -19.72 21.44
N LYS A 368 -48.83 -20.16 22.70
CA LYS A 368 -49.18 -19.33 23.85
C LYS A 368 -48.20 -18.16 24.02
N ILE A 369 -46.89 -18.40 23.86
CA ILE A 369 -45.87 -17.33 23.91
C ILE A 369 -46.12 -16.33 22.78
N LYS A 370 -46.39 -16.80 21.56
CA LYS A 370 -46.70 -15.96 20.38
C LYS A 370 -47.96 -15.10 20.56
N SER A 371 -48.97 -15.60 21.26
CA SER A 371 -50.20 -14.85 21.56
C SER A 371 -50.08 -13.93 22.78
N GLY A 372 -48.90 -13.86 23.42
CA GLY A 372 -48.65 -12.99 24.57
C GLY A 372 -49.22 -13.50 25.89
N ALA A 373 -49.64 -14.77 25.97
CA ALA A 373 -50.17 -15.38 27.18
C ALA A 373 -49.06 -15.75 28.18
N VAL A 374 -49.38 -15.74 29.48
CA VAL A 374 -48.44 -16.11 30.54
C VAL A 374 -48.25 -17.63 30.55
N VAL A 375 -46.99 -18.07 30.45
CA VAL A 375 -46.60 -19.48 30.51
C VAL A 375 -46.32 -19.89 31.95
N SER A 376 -46.78 -21.08 32.37
CA SER A 376 -46.51 -21.59 33.72
C SER A 376 -45.07 -22.07 33.87
N SER A 377 -44.59 -22.20 35.11
CA SER A 377 -43.24 -22.72 35.37
C SER A 377 -43.06 -24.16 34.88
N GLU A 378 -44.12 -24.97 34.90
CA GLU A 378 -44.09 -26.37 34.42
C GLU A 378 -44.03 -26.43 32.89
N GLU A 379 -44.82 -25.59 32.20
CA GLU A 379 -44.80 -25.48 30.74
C GLU A 379 -43.44 -24.98 30.23
N ALA A 380 -42.79 -24.07 30.97
CA ALA A 380 -41.45 -23.60 30.65
C ALA A 380 -40.38 -24.70 30.80
N HIS A 381 -40.50 -25.58 31.79
CA HIS A 381 -39.59 -26.72 31.95
C HIS A 381 -39.79 -27.76 30.84
N GLN A 382 -41.04 -28.09 30.49
CA GLN A 382 -41.33 -29.01 29.38
C GLN A 382 -40.79 -28.50 28.04
N LEU A 383 -40.90 -27.19 27.80
CA LEU A 383 -40.32 -26.57 26.61
C LEU A 383 -38.79 -26.59 26.63
N ALA A 384 -38.16 -26.41 27.80
CA ALA A 384 -36.71 -26.50 27.95
C ALA A 384 -36.18 -27.91 27.67
N GLU A 385 -36.87 -28.96 28.15
CA GLU A 385 -36.50 -30.35 27.88
C GLU A 385 -36.63 -30.68 26.38
N LEU A 386 -37.74 -30.29 25.75
CA LEU A 386 -37.95 -30.52 24.32
C LEU A 386 -36.87 -29.84 23.46
N LEU A 387 -36.55 -28.57 23.76
CA LEU A 387 -35.52 -27.84 23.03
C LEU A 387 -34.10 -28.37 23.29
N HIS A 388 -33.88 -29.06 24.40
CA HIS A 388 -32.62 -29.72 24.72
C HIS A 388 -32.47 -31.06 23.99
N GLU A 389 -33.56 -31.80 23.77
CA GLU A 389 -33.55 -33.09 23.06
C GLU A 389 -33.42 -32.94 21.53
N GLU A 390 -34.01 -31.88 20.97
CA GLU A 390 -33.96 -31.58 19.54
C GLU A 390 -32.63 -30.93 19.12
N HIS A 391 -32.13 -31.22 17.91
CA HIS A 391 -30.92 -30.55 17.37
C HIS A 391 -31.25 -29.07 17.11
N PRO A 392 -30.49 -28.08 17.64
CA PRO A 392 -29.08 -28.14 18.08
C PRO A 392 -28.85 -28.16 19.61
N HIS A 393 -29.67 -28.84 20.39
CA HIS A 393 -29.53 -29.00 21.86
C HIS A 393 -29.50 -27.67 22.60
N ILE A 394 -30.57 -26.90 22.47
CA ILE A 394 -30.66 -25.55 23.00
C ILE A 394 -30.72 -25.61 24.52
N THR A 395 -29.77 -24.93 25.18
CA THR A 395 -29.79 -24.70 26.62
C THR A 395 -29.83 -23.21 26.94
N GLU A 396 -30.32 -22.87 28.13
CA GLU A 396 -30.36 -21.49 28.59
C GLU A 396 -28.96 -20.86 28.61
N ASP A 397 -27.94 -21.61 29.03
CA ASP A 397 -26.55 -21.13 29.09
C ASP A 397 -25.97 -20.87 27.69
N LEU A 398 -26.33 -21.69 26.70
CA LEU A 398 -25.91 -21.51 25.32
C LEU A 398 -26.54 -20.27 24.69
N LEU A 399 -27.82 -20.03 24.96
CA LEU A 399 -28.53 -18.82 24.53
C LEU A 399 -27.96 -17.55 25.18
N ARG A 400 -27.58 -17.61 26.46
CA ARG A 400 -26.90 -16.50 27.15
C ARG A 400 -25.58 -16.13 26.47
N GLN A 401 -24.81 -17.13 26.03
CA GLN A 401 -23.56 -16.92 25.31
C GLN A 401 -23.79 -16.35 23.90
N VAL A 402 -24.75 -16.89 23.16
CA VAL A 402 -25.07 -16.49 21.77
C VAL A 402 -25.63 -15.08 21.68
N TYR A 403 -26.57 -14.74 22.56
CA TYR A 403 -27.23 -13.42 22.58
C TYR A 403 -26.55 -12.42 23.53
N LYS A 404 -25.42 -12.81 24.15
CA LYS A 404 -24.61 -11.98 25.08
C LYS A 404 -25.46 -11.29 26.16
N ASN A 405 -26.39 -12.03 26.76
CA ASN A 405 -27.27 -11.54 27.83
C ASN A 405 -27.24 -12.51 29.02
N ARG A 406 -26.79 -12.04 30.18
CA ARG A 406 -26.55 -12.88 31.37
C ARG A 406 -27.81 -13.18 32.19
N ARG A 407 -28.81 -12.29 32.13
CA ARG A 407 -29.97 -12.31 33.03
C ARG A 407 -31.23 -12.88 32.38
N ALA A 408 -31.24 -12.91 31.05
CA ALA A 408 -32.35 -13.46 30.30
C ALA A 408 -32.56 -14.95 30.61
N ARG A 409 -33.83 -15.31 30.81
CA ARG A 409 -34.30 -16.70 30.94
C ARG A 409 -34.73 -17.24 29.58
N LEU A 410 -34.84 -18.56 29.45
CA LEU A 410 -35.25 -19.24 28.21
C LEU A 410 -36.46 -18.58 27.52
N ILE A 411 -37.53 -18.28 28.27
CA ILE A 411 -38.75 -17.68 27.72
C ILE A 411 -38.50 -16.27 27.13
N GLN A 412 -37.59 -15.49 27.69
CA GLN A 412 -37.26 -14.16 27.16
C GLN A 412 -36.49 -14.25 25.85
N PHE A 413 -35.59 -15.23 25.72
CA PHE A 413 -34.93 -15.52 24.45
C PHE A 413 -35.93 -15.96 23.38
N ILE A 414 -36.87 -16.83 23.73
CA ILE A 414 -37.91 -17.29 22.80
C ILE A 414 -38.82 -16.13 22.36
N ARG A 415 -39.20 -15.24 23.28
CA ARG A 415 -39.96 -14.01 22.95
C ARG A 415 -39.17 -13.08 22.04
N HIS A 416 -37.85 -13.03 22.19
CA HIS A 416 -36.98 -12.26 21.32
C HIS A 416 -36.89 -12.85 19.91
N ILE A 417 -36.73 -14.16 19.82
CA ILE A 417 -36.67 -14.92 18.57
C ILE A 417 -37.99 -14.81 17.79
N LEU A 418 -39.12 -14.72 18.49
CA LEU A 418 -40.45 -14.56 17.91
C LEU A 418 -40.85 -13.09 17.66
N ASP A 419 -39.91 -12.13 17.76
CA ASP A 419 -40.12 -10.69 17.57
C ASP A 419 -41.17 -10.05 18.52
N ILE A 420 -41.37 -10.63 19.70
CA ILE A 420 -42.36 -10.16 20.70
C ILE A 420 -41.71 -9.18 21.70
N GLU A 421 -40.44 -9.40 22.03
CA GLU A 421 -39.69 -8.63 23.03
C GLU A 421 -38.28 -8.34 22.54
N VAL A 422 -37.81 -7.10 22.61
CA VAL A 422 -36.43 -6.78 22.24
C VAL A 422 -35.50 -7.08 23.40
N LEU A 423 -34.66 -8.10 23.24
CA LEU A 423 -33.65 -8.46 24.21
C LEU A 423 -32.40 -7.61 23.95
N GLN A 424 -32.09 -6.70 24.88
CA GLN A 424 -30.86 -5.91 24.78
C GLN A 424 -29.65 -6.80 25.09
N SER A 425 -28.61 -6.71 24.26
CA SER A 425 -27.35 -7.37 24.54
C SER A 425 -26.59 -6.62 25.66
N PHE A 426 -25.67 -7.28 26.36
CA PHE A 426 -24.84 -6.63 27.38
C PHE A 426 -24.10 -5.38 26.83
N PRO A 427 -23.50 -5.41 25.62
CA PRO A 427 -22.93 -4.20 25.01
C PRO A 427 -23.93 -3.05 24.81
N ASP A 428 -25.18 -3.37 24.49
CA ASP A 428 -26.25 -2.36 24.31
C ASP A 428 -26.70 -1.78 25.65
N GLU A 429 -26.86 -2.61 26.68
CA GLU A 429 -27.19 -2.17 28.05
C GLU A 429 -26.09 -1.25 28.60
N VAL A 430 -24.82 -1.63 28.44
CA VAL A 430 -23.66 -0.81 28.81
C VAL A 430 -23.67 0.50 28.01
N SER A 431 -23.87 0.45 26.70
CA SER A 431 -23.90 1.66 25.87
C SER A 431 -25.03 2.61 26.25
N ALA A 432 -26.22 2.09 26.55
CA ALA A 432 -27.37 2.86 26.99
C ALA A 432 -27.14 3.49 28.37
N ALA A 433 -26.57 2.74 29.32
CA ALA A 433 -26.24 3.23 30.65
C ALA A 433 -25.21 4.38 30.60
N PHE A 434 -24.15 4.23 29.78
CA PHE A 434 -23.17 5.30 29.56
C PHE A 434 -23.78 6.50 28.84
N ALA A 435 -24.66 6.30 27.86
CA ALA A 435 -25.36 7.40 27.20
C ALA A 435 -26.26 8.18 28.17
N GLN A 436 -26.94 7.49 29.08
CA GLN A 436 -27.74 8.12 30.14
C GLN A 436 -26.84 8.89 31.12
N PHE A 437 -25.70 8.33 31.50
CA PHE A 437 -24.73 8.99 32.37
C PHE A 437 -24.18 10.28 31.73
N ILE A 438 -23.83 10.25 30.45
CA ILE A 438 -23.36 11.43 29.70
C ILE A 438 -24.46 12.49 29.58
N ARG A 439 -25.72 12.08 29.36
CA ARG A 439 -26.86 13.03 29.33
C ARG A 439 -27.11 13.71 30.67
N ALA A 440 -26.89 13.01 31.78
CA ALA A 440 -27.01 13.59 33.11
C ALA A 440 -25.87 14.57 33.45
N HIS A 441 -24.70 14.43 32.80
CA HIS A 441 -23.51 15.23 33.04
C HIS A 441 -23.14 16.09 31.82
N THR A 442 -23.80 17.23 31.66
CA THR A 442 -23.58 18.16 30.54
C THR A 442 -22.27 18.95 30.60
N THR A 443 -21.52 18.85 31.71
CA THR A 443 -20.28 19.59 31.97
C THR A 443 -18.99 18.80 31.68
N LEU A 444 -19.09 17.63 31.05
CA LEU A 444 -17.94 16.77 30.78
C LEU A 444 -17.01 17.36 29.70
N SER A 445 -15.70 17.34 29.97
CA SER A 445 -14.66 17.75 29.03
C SER A 445 -14.33 16.67 27.98
N SER A 446 -13.66 17.04 26.88
CA SER A 446 -13.24 16.09 25.82
C SER A 446 -12.43 14.91 26.37
N ARG A 447 -11.50 15.17 27.30
CA ARG A 447 -10.69 14.12 27.94
C ARG A 447 -11.52 13.19 28.82
N GLN A 448 -12.53 13.71 29.50
CA GLN A 448 -13.47 12.90 30.30
C GLN A 448 -14.35 12.02 29.40
N MET A 449 -14.81 12.55 28.26
CA MET A 449 -15.57 11.76 27.28
C MET A 449 -14.74 10.64 26.64
N GLU A 450 -13.49 10.92 26.27
CA GLU A 450 -12.54 9.90 25.79
C GLU A 450 -12.32 8.80 26.85
N PHE A 451 -12.15 9.19 28.12
CA PHE A 451 -12.01 8.24 29.22
C PHE A 451 -13.25 7.36 29.40
N LEU A 452 -14.46 7.94 29.36
CA LEU A 452 -15.71 7.19 29.47
C LEU A 452 -15.91 6.24 28.27
N ASN A 453 -15.52 6.63 27.07
CA ASN A 453 -15.55 5.74 25.90
C ASN A 453 -14.56 4.59 26.02
N LEU A 454 -13.35 4.86 26.53
CA LEU A 454 -12.37 3.82 26.82
C LEU A 454 -12.91 2.86 27.89
N LEU A 455 -13.51 3.40 28.95
CA LEU A 455 -14.11 2.60 30.03
C LEU A 455 -15.28 1.74 29.52
N LYS A 456 -16.16 2.30 28.69
CA LYS A 456 -17.26 1.58 28.03
C LYS A 456 -16.72 0.38 27.25
N ASN A 457 -15.72 0.59 26.40
CA ASN A 457 -15.13 -0.49 25.60
C ASN A 457 -14.43 -1.53 26.50
N PHE A 458 -13.74 -1.09 27.54
CA PHE A 458 -13.08 -1.96 28.50
C PHE A 458 -14.08 -2.85 29.26
N ILE A 459 -15.25 -2.32 29.65
CA ILE A 459 -16.33 -3.09 30.28
C ILE A 459 -16.91 -4.12 29.30
N ILE A 460 -17.09 -3.75 28.03
CA ILE A 460 -17.59 -4.64 26.99
C ILE A 460 -16.62 -5.82 26.75
N GLU A 461 -15.31 -5.57 26.78
CA GLU A 461 -14.29 -6.60 26.52
C GLU A 461 -13.95 -7.49 27.72
N ARG A 462 -13.81 -6.90 28.92
CA ARG A 462 -13.32 -7.61 30.11
C ARG A 462 -14.42 -8.04 31.07
N GLU A 463 -15.64 -7.57 30.86
CA GLU A 463 -16.83 -7.97 31.61
C GLU A 463 -16.84 -7.64 33.12
N LYS A 464 -15.70 -7.25 33.68
CA LYS A 464 -15.47 -6.85 35.06
C LYS A 464 -14.46 -5.70 35.08
N VAL A 465 -14.63 -4.79 36.04
CA VAL A 465 -13.72 -3.67 36.26
C VAL A 465 -13.40 -3.57 37.74
N GLU A 466 -12.12 -3.63 38.09
CA GLU A 466 -11.66 -3.35 39.44
C GLU A 466 -11.17 -1.90 39.56
N LYS A 467 -11.19 -1.35 40.78
CA LYS A 467 -10.66 0.00 41.07
C LYS A 467 -9.18 0.14 40.68
N LYS A 468 -8.44 -0.97 40.67
CA LYS A 468 -7.02 -1.02 40.27
C LYS A 468 -6.84 -0.89 38.76
N ASP A 469 -7.80 -1.31 37.95
CA ASP A 469 -7.69 -1.24 36.49
C ASP A 469 -7.73 0.21 36.00
N LEU A 470 -8.53 1.05 36.66
CA LEU A 470 -8.74 2.46 36.30
C LEU A 470 -7.52 3.38 36.52
N ILE A 471 -6.47 2.86 37.16
CA ILE A 471 -5.18 3.54 37.40
C ILE A 471 -4.02 2.89 36.62
N ASN A 472 -4.29 1.87 35.81
CA ASN A 472 -3.31 1.15 35.00
C ASN A 472 -3.62 1.35 33.50
N ALA A 473 -2.72 0.88 32.63
CA ALA A 473 -2.99 0.84 31.19
C ALA A 473 -4.21 -0.07 30.93
N PRO A 474 -5.16 0.31 30.05
CA PRO A 474 -5.10 1.34 29.01
C PRO A 474 -5.47 2.79 29.43
N PHE A 475 -5.95 3.00 30.66
CA PHE A 475 -6.46 4.32 31.11
C PHE A 475 -5.35 5.36 31.34
N THR A 476 -4.12 4.91 31.60
CA THR A 476 -2.95 5.77 31.77
C THR A 476 -2.46 6.45 30.49
N VAL A 477 -2.98 6.03 29.32
CA VAL A 477 -2.71 6.67 28.02
C VAL A 477 -3.34 8.07 27.94
N ILE A 478 -4.51 8.26 28.58
CA ILE A 478 -5.23 9.53 28.61
C ILE A 478 -4.63 10.47 29.66
N HIS A 479 -4.25 9.94 30.82
CA HIS A 479 -3.59 10.72 31.88
C HIS A 479 -2.67 9.84 32.74
N PRO A 480 -1.44 10.29 33.13
CA PRO A 480 -0.48 9.49 33.90
C PRO A 480 -1.00 8.96 35.25
N GLN A 481 -2.01 9.61 35.83
CA GLN A 481 -2.67 9.21 37.08
C GLN A 481 -4.01 8.47 36.88
N GLY A 482 -4.33 8.07 35.63
CA GLY A 482 -5.58 7.40 35.27
C GLY A 482 -6.81 8.22 35.65
N ILE A 483 -7.84 7.56 36.21
CA ILE A 483 -9.11 8.19 36.59
C ILE A 483 -8.95 9.37 37.56
N ARG A 484 -7.93 9.32 38.44
CA ARG A 484 -7.70 10.34 39.49
C ARG A 484 -7.24 11.70 38.95
N GLY A 485 -6.66 11.71 37.75
CA GLY A 485 -6.23 12.96 37.11
C GLY A 485 -7.26 13.54 36.14
N VAL A 486 -8.36 12.81 35.88
CA VAL A 486 -9.37 13.17 34.87
C VAL A 486 -10.72 13.53 35.51
N PHE A 487 -11.05 12.94 36.66
CA PHE A 487 -12.32 13.16 37.36
C PHE A 487 -12.11 13.62 38.81
N SER A 488 -13.07 14.37 39.33
CA SER A 488 -13.13 14.75 40.75
C SER A 488 -13.51 13.55 41.65
N PRO A 489 -13.20 13.58 42.95
CA PRO A 489 -13.54 12.47 43.86
C PRO A 489 -15.03 12.11 43.91
N ALA A 490 -15.93 13.08 43.69
CA ALA A 490 -17.37 12.84 43.64
C ALA A 490 -17.75 12.07 42.37
N GLU A 491 -17.29 12.54 41.20
CA GLU A 491 -17.54 11.89 39.90
C GLU A 491 -16.93 10.48 39.84
N ILE A 492 -15.77 10.27 40.46
CA ILE A 492 -15.14 8.93 40.56
C ILE A 492 -16.07 7.95 41.28
N ASN A 493 -16.71 8.36 42.37
CA ASN A 493 -17.62 7.49 43.10
C ASN A 493 -18.87 7.15 42.28
N GLU A 494 -19.41 8.11 41.52
CA GLU A 494 -20.56 7.87 40.64
C GLU A 494 -20.22 6.92 39.49
N ILE A 495 -19.04 7.07 38.87
CA ILE A 495 -18.56 6.15 37.84
C ILE A 495 -18.37 4.75 38.43
N LEU A 496 -17.82 4.63 39.64
CA LEU A 496 -17.68 3.34 40.31
C LEU A 496 -19.03 2.68 40.59
N GLN A 497 -20.01 3.44 41.08
CA GLN A 497 -21.38 2.94 41.28
C GLN A 497 -22.02 2.48 39.97
N LEU A 498 -21.82 3.22 38.86
CA LEU A 498 -22.28 2.82 37.53
C LEU A 498 -21.65 1.49 37.11
N THR A 499 -20.33 1.34 37.29
CA THR A 499 -19.62 0.10 36.94
C THR A 499 -20.04 -1.09 37.81
N GLU A 500 -20.26 -0.88 39.11
CA GLU A 500 -20.74 -1.93 40.02
C GLU A 500 -22.16 -2.39 39.65
N ARG A 501 -23.03 -1.46 39.22
CA ARG A 501 -24.40 -1.77 38.80
C ARG A 501 -24.48 -2.55 37.49
N LEU A 502 -23.51 -2.34 36.60
CA LEU A 502 -23.36 -3.07 35.34
C LEU A 502 -22.64 -4.42 35.52
N ALA A 503 -21.86 -4.59 36.59
CA ALA A 503 -21.13 -5.81 36.90
C ALA A 503 -21.90 -6.80 37.81
N ALA A 504 -22.83 -6.30 38.64
CA ALA A 504 -23.81 -7.09 39.39
C ALA A 504 -24.85 -7.73 38.45
#